data_AF-A0A7G1G2V1-F1
#
_entry.id   AF-A0A7G1G2V1-F1
#
_cell.length_a   1.000
_cell.length_b   1.000
_cell.length_c   1.000
_cell.angle_alpha   90.00
_cell.angle_beta   90.00
_cell.angle_gamma   90.00
#
_symmetry.space_group_name_H-M   'P 1'
#
loop_
_entity.id
_entity.type
_entity.pdbx_description
1 polymer ?
#
loop_
_entity_poly.entity_id
_entity_poly.type
_entity_poly.pdbx_seq_one_letter_code
_entity_poly.pdbx_strand_id
1 'polypeptide(L)'
;MLVKDGRYAIPYIPRGIYAEIRKAYDIRETINKKLLVVKNRIQRWVAIYFPEYKTVFKGIYGKASIITLEELSIPLEIIKLNAEEIVEIWQKGIKRAVGIKRAKSLIEAAKETIGIKDGFSMVRN
;
A
#
# COMPACT_ATOMS: atom_id res chain seq x y z
N MET A 1 -30.49 -28.59 -29.83
CA MET A 1 -30.22 -27.24 -30.38
C MET A 1 -29.34 -27.41 -31.61
N LEU A 2 -29.93 -27.24 -32.80
CA LEU A 2 -29.24 -27.31 -34.10
C LEU A 2 -28.33 -26.08 -34.25
N VAL A 3 -27.02 -26.27 -34.37
CA VAL A 3 -26.07 -25.18 -34.61
C VAL A 3 -26.05 -24.90 -36.12
N LYS A 4 -26.73 -23.84 -36.54
CA LYS A 4 -27.04 -23.56 -37.96
C LYS A 4 -25.98 -22.75 -38.72
N ASP A 5 -24.80 -22.52 -38.14
CA ASP A 5 -23.68 -21.89 -38.83
C ASP A 5 -22.38 -22.43 -38.23
N GLY A 6 -21.65 -23.24 -38.99
CA GLY A 6 -20.40 -23.93 -38.59
C GLY A 6 -19.21 -23.00 -38.38
N ARG A 7 -19.39 -21.86 -37.71
CA ARG A 7 -18.32 -20.94 -37.33
C ARG A 7 -17.59 -21.48 -36.11
N TYR A 8 -16.76 -22.49 -36.33
CA TYR A 8 -15.80 -22.92 -35.32
C TYR A 8 -14.64 -21.91 -35.29
N ALA A 9 -14.50 -21.19 -34.18
CA ALA A 9 -13.26 -20.47 -33.90
C ALA A 9 -12.20 -21.52 -33.54
N ILE A 10 -11.27 -21.80 -34.45
CA ILE A 10 -10.13 -22.68 -34.15
C ILE A 10 -9.33 -21.99 -33.04
N PRO A 11 -9.16 -22.61 -31.86
CA PRO A 11 -8.42 -21.99 -30.78
C PRO A 11 -6.97 -21.78 -31.23
N TYR A 12 -6.55 -20.51 -31.29
CA TYR A 12 -5.16 -20.18 -31.57
C TYR A 12 -4.30 -20.58 -30.37
N ILE A 13 -3.57 -21.68 -30.55
CA ILE A 13 -2.55 -22.17 -29.62
C ILE A 13 -1.20 -21.71 -30.17
N PRO A 14 -0.68 -20.54 -29.73
CA PRO A 14 0.61 -20.06 -30.16
C PRO A 14 1.69 -21.09 -29.80
N ARG A 15 2.64 -21.28 -30.70
CA ARG A 15 3.83 -22.12 -30.52
C ARG A 15 5.09 -21.26 -30.67
N GLY A 16 6.20 -21.71 -30.09
CA GLY A 16 7.47 -20.97 -30.11
C GLY A 16 7.36 -19.60 -29.43
N ILE A 17 7.93 -18.56 -30.05
CA ILE A 17 8.06 -17.20 -29.49
C ILE A 17 6.71 -16.63 -29.02
N TYR A 18 5.62 -16.85 -29.77
CA TYR A 18 4.30 -16.35 -29.38
C TYR A 18 3.73 -17.06 -28.13
N ALA A 19 4.11 -18.32 -27.88
CA ALA A 19 3.72 -19.04 -26.67
C ALA A 19 4.42 -18.44 -25.44
N GLU A 20 5.69 -18.07 -25.59
CA GLU A 20 6.49 -17.41 -24.55
C GLU A 20 5.95 -16.02 -24.23
N ILE A 21 5.59 -15.23 -25.24
CA ILE A 21 4.97 -13.92 -25.05
C ILE A 21 3.64 -14.05 -24.29
N ARG A 22 2.79 -15.02 -24.64
CA ARG A 22 1.54 -15.28 -23.92
C ARG A 22 1.79 -15.62 -22.45
N LYS A 23 2.72 -16.55 -22.18
CA LYS A 23 3.11 -16.90 -20.81
C LYS A 23 3.64 -15.69 -20.03
N ALA A 24 4.51 -14.88 -20.64
CA ALA A 24 5.06 -13.69 -20.00
C ALA A 24 3.97 -12.65 -19.68
N TYR A 25 3.00 -12.48 -20.59
CA TYR A 25 1.83 -11.64 -20.36
C TYR A 25 1.00 -12.13 -19.17
N ASP A 26 0.69 -13.43 -19.12
CA ASP A 26 -0.10 -14.04 -18.05
C ASP A 26 0.59 -13.89 -16.67
N ILE A 27 1.91 -14.06 -16.64
CA ILE A 27 2.73 -13.84 -15.45
C ILE A 27 2.65 -12.38 -15.00
N ARG A 28 2.83 -11.43 -15.93
CA ARG A 28 2.73 -10.00 -15.63
C ARG A 28 1.34 -9.64 -15.09
N GLU A 29 0.28 -10.16 -15.69
CA GLU A 29 -1.09 -9.92 -15.23
C GLU A 29 -1.29 -10.46 -13.81
N THR A 30 -0.81 -11.67 -13.54
CA THR A 30 -0.84 -12.27 -12.20
C THR A 30 -0.10 -11.42 -11.18
N ILE A 31 1.10 -10.93 -11.50
CA ILE A 31 1.88 -10.04 -10.63
C ILE A 31 1.11 -8.74 -10.35
N ASN A 32 0.53 -8.13 -11.38
CA ASN A 32 -0.26 -6.90 -11.23
C ASN A 32 -1.49 -7.10 -10.33
N LYS A 33 -2.20 -8.22 -10.47
CA LYS A 33 -3.33 -8.57 -9.59
C LYS A 33 -2.87 -8.72 -8.14
N LYS A 34 -1.76 -9.44 -7.90
CA LYS A 34 -1.19 -9.58 -6.55
C LYS A 34 -0.80 -8.23 -5.95
N LEU A 35 -0.15 -7.37 -6.74
CA LEU A 35 0.22 -6.03 -6.30
C LEU A 35 -1.01 -5.19 -5.93
N LEU A 36 -2.08 -5.24 -6.72
CA LEU A 36 -3.33 -4.53 -6.44
C LEU A 36 -3.96 -5.01 -5.13
N VAL A 37 -3.98 -6.33 -4.89
CA VAL A 37 -4.51 -6.90 -3.65
C VAL A 37 -3.73 -6.41 -2.43
N VAL A 38 -2.39 -6.40 -2.49
CA VAL A 38 -1.55 -5.89 -1.40
C VAL A 38 -1.81 -4.40 -1.15
N LYS A 39 -1.86 -3.60 -2.22
CA LYS A 39 -2.20 -2.17 -2.15
C LYS A 39 -3.54 -1.92 -1.45
N ASN A 40 -4.57 -2.68 -1.82
CA ASN A 40 -5.88 -2.56 -1.21
C ASN A 40 -5.89 -2.97 0.26
N ARG A 41 -5.09 -3.97 0.66
CA ARG A 41 -4.93 -4.36 2.06
C ARG A 41 -4.33 -3.22 2.90
N ILE A 42 -3.28 -2.58 2.41
CA ILE A 42 -2.65 -1.42 3.08
C ILE A 42 -3.66 -0.27 3.20
N GLN A 43 -4.36 0.06 2.11
CA GLN A 43 -5.37 1.11 2.12
C GLN A 43 -6.50 0.83 3.13
N ARG A 44 -6.97 -0.41 3.19
CA ARG A 44 -7.98 -0.84 4.15
C ARG A 44 -7.46 -0.73 5.58
N TRP A 45 -6.24 -1.19 5.83
CA TRP A 45 -5.61 -1.11 7.15
C TRP A 45 -5.54 0.35 7.63
N VAL A 46 -5.03 1.25 6.78
CA VAL A 46 -4.99 2.69 7.07
C VAL A 46 -6.39 3.24 7.30
N ALA A 47 -7.39 2.87 6.49
CA ALA A 47 -8.76 3.36 6.68
C ALA A 47 -9.40 2.89 8.01
N ILE A 48 -9.02 1.72 8.53
CA ILE A 48 -9.55 1.17 9.78
C ILE A 48 -8.87 1.79 11.00
N TYR A 49 -7.53 1.87 10.98
CA TYR A 49 -6.74 2.23 12.16
C TYR A 49 -6.30 3.70 12.17
N PHE A 50 -6.19 4.34 11.00
CA PHE A 50 -5.71 5.72 10.88
C PHE A 50 -6.33 6.45 9.66
N PRO A 51 -7.65 6.68 9.65
CA PRO A 51 -8.34 7.25 8.49
C PRO A 51 -7.83 8.65 8.09
N GLU A 52 -7.35 9.45 9.05
CA GLU A 52 -6.80 10.79 8.88
C GLU A 52 -5.41 10.79 8.22
N TYR A 53 -4.77 9.63 8.07
CA TYR A 53 -3.45 9.52 7.48
C TYR A 53 -3.32 10.16 6.08
N LYS A 54 -4.41 10.15 5.30
CA LYS A 54 -4.47 10.78 3.97
C LYS A 54 -4.44 12.31 4.01
N THR A 55 -4.78 12.94 5.14
CA THR A 55 -4.65 14.41 5.29
C THR A 55 -3.18 14.80 5.42
N VAL A 56 -2.38 13.94 6.06
CA VAL A 56 -0.94 14.14 6.27
C VAL A 56 -0.14 13.79 5.02
N PHE A 57 -0.48 12.68 4.33
CA PHE A 57 0.23 12.23 3.13
C PHE A 57 -0.68 12.26 1.91
N LYS A 58 -0.27 13.01 0.87
CA LYS A 58 -0.95 13.05 -0.43
C LYS A 58 -1.03 11.66 -1.10
N GLY A 59 -0.13 10.74 -0.74
CA GLY A 59 -0.15 9.36 -1.21
C GLY A 59 0.50 8.40 -0.22
N ILE A 60 -0.15 7.25 -0.03
CA ILE A 60 0.24 6.19 0.93
C ILE A 60 1.51 5.43 0.48
N TYR A 61 1.86 5.53 -0.81
CA TYR A 61 3.04 4.87 -1.37
C TYR A 61 4.25 5.81 -1.51
N GLY A 62 4.21 6.99 -0.90
CA GLY A 62 5.38 7.86 -0.82
C GLY A 62 6.45 7.25 0.10
N LYS A 63 7.73 7.51 -0.15
CA LYS A 63 8.83 6.96 0.67
C LYS A 63 8.64 7.22 2.18
N ALA A 64 8.28 8.46 2.54
CA ALA A 64 8.04 8.83 3.93
C ALA A 64 6.84 8.10 4.53
N SER A 65 5.81 7.89 3.72
CA SER A 65 4.60 7.19 4.13
C SER A 65 4.86 5.70 4.37
N ILE A 66 5.61 5.05 3.47
CA ILE A 66 6.01 3.65 3.62
C ILE A 66 6.87 3.46 4.88
N ILE A 67 7.90 4.28 5.08
CA ILE A 67 8.75 4.22 6.29
C ILE A 67 7.91 4.43 7.55
N THR A 68 6.95 5.38 7.51
CA THR A 68 6.04 5.59 8.63
C THR A 68 5.19 4.35 8.89
N LEU A 69 4.67 3.67 7.87
CA LEU A 69 3.88 2.45 8.05
C LEU A 69 4.72 1.24 8.48
N GLU A 70 6.00 1.20 8.11
CA GLU A 70 6.93 0.15 8.51
C GLU A 70 7.36 0.29 9.98
N GLU A 71 7.76 1.49 10.40
CA GLU A 71 8.31 1.76 11.73
C GLU A 71 7.25 2.20 12.75
N LEU A 72 6.24 2.93 12.29
CA LEU A 72 5.23 3.62 13.11
C LEU A 72 3.83 3.33 12.60
N SER A 73 3.52 2.06 12.40
CA SER A 73 2.22 1.61 11.93
C SER A 73 1.09 2.13 12.84
N ILE A 74 1.29 2.08 14.16
CA ILE A 74 0.23 2.35 15.15
C ILE A 74 0.18 3.84 15.52
N PRO A 75 -1.00 4.52 15.43
CA PRO A 75 -1.14 5.92 15.82
C PRO A 75 -0.71 6.22 17.26
N LEU A 76 -0.93 5.28 18.18
CA LEU A 76 -0.55 5.43 19.58
C LEU A 76 0.98 5.50 19.78
N GLU A 77 1.77 4.85 18.91
CA GLU A 77 3.23 4.94 18.95
C GLU A 77 3.71 6.28 18.40
N ILE A 78 3.03 6.82 17.38
CA ILE A 78 3.30 8.15 16.83
C ILE A 78 3.11 9.24 17.89
N ILE A 79 2.08 9.15 18.74
CA ILE A 79 1.81 10.16 19.79
C ILE A 79 2.92 10.20 20.85
N LYS A 80 3.62 9.08 21.08
CA LYS A 80 4.70 8.98 22.07
C LYS A 80 6.01 9.59 21.60
N LEU A 81 6.14 9.85 20.30
CA LEU A 81 7.34 10.39 19.69
C LEU A 81 7.24 11.89 19.47
N ASN A 82 8.40 12.54 19.49
CA ASN A 82 8.54 13.94 19.13
C ASN A 82 8.69 14.10 17.61
N ALA A 83 8.37 15.30 17.11
CA ALA A 83 8.46 15.61 15.69
C ALA A 83 9.90 15.47 15.14
N GLU A 84 10.91 15.69 15.98
CA GLU A 84 12.32 15.52 15.63
C GLU A 84 12.69 14.04 15.45
N GLU A 85 12.26 13.17 16.36
CA GLU A 85 12.47 11.72 16.29
C GLU A 85 11.83 11.12 15.03
N ILE A 86 10.62 11.57 14.66
CA ILE A 86 9.96 11.15 13.43
C ILE A 86 10.76 11.57 12.20
N VAL A 87 11.34 12.77 12.21
CA VAL A 87 12.19 13.24 11.10
C VAL A 87 13.47 12.43 11.01
N GLU A 88 14.09 12.06 12.14
CA GLU A 88 15.26 11.18 12.16
C GLU A 88 14.94 9.80 11.57
N ILE A 89 13.80 9.21 11.91
CA ILE A 89 13.33 7.95 11.33
C ILE A 89 13.19 8.09 9.80
N TRP A 90 12.62 9.19 9.32
CA TRP A 90 12.52 9.44 7.88
C TRP A 90 13.88 9.66 7.21
N GLN A 91 14.84 10.28 7.90
CA GLN A 91 16.19 10.51 7.37
C GLN A 91 16.97 9.22 7.17
N LYS A 92 16.74 8.18 7.99
CA LYS A 92 17.36 6.84 7.80
C LYS A 92 17.07 6.25 6.42
N GLY A 93 15.87 6.51 5.85
CA GLY A 93 15.47 5.99 4.54
C GLY A 93 15.41 7.01 3.41
N ILE A 94 15.49 8.32 3.70
CA ILE A 94 15.29 9.39 2.70
C ILE A 94 16.41 10.44 2.79
N LYS A 95 17.17 10.58 1.70
CA LYS A 95 18.23 11.60 1.55
C LYS A 95 17.72 13.05 1.53
N ARG A 96 16.43 13.25 1.26
CA ARG A 96 15.78 14.57 1.14
C ARG A 96 14.90 14.79 2.37
N ALA A 97 15.24 15.78 3.19
CA ALA A 97 14.57 16.05 4.45
C ALA A 97 13.05 16.18 4.26
N VAL A 98 12.30 15.29 4.90
CA VAL A 98 10.86 15.46 5.07
C VAL A 98 10.68 16.45 6.21
N GLY A 99 10.06 17.59 5.93
CA GLY A 99 10.07 18.72 6.85
C GLY A 99 9.34 18.46 8.17
N ILE A 100 9.84 19.05 9.25
CA ILE A 100 9.28 19.03 10.62
C ILE A 100 7.78 19.37 10.65
N LYS A 101 7.32 20.28 9.76
CA LYS A 101 5.89 20.62 9.64
C LYS A 101 5.02 19.39 9.42
N ARG A 102 5.50 18.44 8.59
CA ARG A 102 4.75 17.22 8.28
C ARG A 102 4.76 16.22 9.44
N ALA A 103 5.86 16.15 10.19
CA ALA A 103 5.93 15.34 11.41
C ALA A 103 4.97 15.87 12.48
N LYS A 104 4.87 17.20 12.64
CA LYS A 104 3.88 17.82 13.54
C LYS A 104 2.45 17.49 13.12
N SER A 105 2.11 17.66 11.84
CA SER A 105 0.79 17.29 11.33
C SER A 105 0.48 15.79 11.49
N LEU A 106 1.50 14.93 11.42
CA LEU A 106 1.33 13.49 11.67
C LEU A 106 0.96 13.21 13.12
N ILE A 107 1.63 13.86 14.07
CA ILE A 107 1.34 13.73 15.50
C ILE A 107 -0.06 14.28 15.82
N GLU A 108 -0.43 15.44 15.26
CA GLU A 108 -1.77 16.00 15.43
C GLU A 108 -2.85 15.07 14.90
N ALA A 109 -2.69 14.57 13.66
CA ALA A 109 -3.62 13.60 13.09
C ALA A 109 -3.70 12.31 13.92
N ALA A 110 -2.58 11.85 14.48
CA ALA A 110 -2.56 10.68 15.36
C ALA A 110 -3.30 10.94 16.69
N LYS A 111 -3.26 12.16 17.23
CA LYS A 111 -4.01 12.53 18.44
C LYS A 111 -5.52 12.62 18.18
N GLU A 112 -5.90 13.19 17.05
CA GLU A 112 -7.30 13.37 16.65
C GLU A 112 -7.93 12.13 16.00
N THR A 113 -7.14 11.07 15.78
CA THR A 113 -7.61 9.86 15.10
C THR A 113 -8.85 9.26 15.79
N ILE A 114 -9.89 9.06 14.98
CA ILE A 114 -11.08 8.27 15.33
C ILE A 114 -10.93 6.80 14.93
N GLY A 115 -9.76 6.41 14.39
CA GLY A 115 -9.45 5.03 14.04
C GLY A 115 -9.53 4.08 15.24
N ILE A 116 -9.67 2.78 14.96
CA ILE A 116 -9.81 1.76 16.01
C ILE A 116 -8.55 1.76 16.90
N LYS A 117 -8.76 1.92 18.21
CA LYS A 117 -7.70 1.94 19.23
C LYS A 117 -7.46 0.59 19.92
N ASP A 118 -8.30 -0.40 19.61
CA ASP A 118 -8.30 -1.74 20.19
C ASP A 118 -7.77 -2.79 19.21
N GLY A 119 -7.17 -3.87 19.73
CA GLY A 119 -6.62 -4.97 18.92
C GLY A 119 -5.15 -4.81 18.50
N PHE A 120 -4.44 -3.79 19.00
CA PHE A 120 -3.01 -3.59 18.72
C PHE A 120 -2.09 -4.70 19.29
N SER A 121 -2.57 -5.53 20.23
CA SER A 121 -1.83 -6.70 20.71
C SER A 121 -1.49 -7.70 19.60
N MET A 122 -2.28 -7.72 18.53
CA MET A 122 -2.09 -8.63 17.40
C MET A 122 -1.19 -8.05 16.29
N VAL A 123 -0.91 -6.74 16.30
CA VAL A 123 -0.14 -6.05 15.24
C VAL A 123 1.37 -6.28 15.39
N ARG A 124 1.83 -6.77 16.54
CA ARG A 124 3.25 -6.99 16.85
C ARG A 124 3.66 -8.47 17.00
N ASN A 125 2.74 -9.42 16.75
CA ASN A 125 3.01 -10.87 16.80
C ASN A 125 3.30 -11.43 15.41
#